data_AF-A0A5N8XII8-F1
#
_entry.id   AF-A0A5N8XII8-F1
#
_cell.length_a   1.000
_cell.length_b   1.000
_cell.length_c   1.000
_cell.angle_alpha   90.00
_cell.angle_beta   90.00
_cell.angle_gamma   90.00
#
_symmetry.space_group_name_H-M   'P 1'
#
loop_
_entity.id
_entity.type
_entity.pdbx_description
1 polymer ?
#
loop_
_entity_poly.entity_id
_entity_poly.type
_entity_poly.pdbx_seq_one_letter_code
_entity_poly.pdbx_strand_id
1 'polypeptide(L)'
;MVTFSQLLELDVAGLERFADQWNDVIHRKVRQAREQFHDDVVRKLHRDHWRGEGGEAAQKYCDRVQVGFDALDAQVKSLSRFLDEEADGVRGTGGTEGLEGLQEIARELDRDAREAGMRIAEDGVVEWSNLTEADDPDGEAKYQKKKQAADLIQKRAQKVLKEVNEIDEWLTTSLKVVFGTPHNFETEDRRYNVFEPTVKDHIVRRQLNNVGAAASVRGWPNAAGLVKHYLDGSGKTVEVEPQQLMRDIPQFQRDVDKTLEKDVRKRPDGPFTTEWGSTAPVSDDGETSRDWYYALNHFQYRLVGEKHGDEITYRVDVRKRYDWGVPSEHRRTQDQFKGPFKVELEQADLAHLNSVGLARDFNVRGSSDTIRTSA
;
A
#
# COMPACT_ATOMS: atom_id res chain seq x y z
N MET A 1 -9.01 18.91 7.12
CA MET A 1 -8.67 18.85 8.54
C MET A 1 -9.95 18.81 9.34
N VAL A 2 -10.13 17.75 10.10
CA VAL A 2 -11.24 17.49 11.01
C VAL A 2 -11.12 18.41 12.22
N THR A 3 -12.24 19.00 12.64
CA THR A 3 -12.32 19.83 13.85
C THR A 3 -12.78 19.04 15.07
N PHE A 4 -12.57 19.59 16.26
CA PHE A 4 -12.96 18.94 17.52
C PHE A 4 -14.47 18.69 17.60
N SER A 5 -15.30 19.65 17.17
CA SER A 5 -16.76 19.47 17.11
C SER A 5 -17.17 18.41 16.09
N GLN A 6 -16.51 18.37 14.93
CA GLN A 6 -16.77 17.34 13.92
C GLN A 6 -16.50 15.93 14.43
N LEU A 7 -15.43 15.73 15.22
CA LEU A 7 -15.14 14.43 15.84
C LEU A 7 -16.21 14.05 16.88
N LEU A 8 -16.70 14.99 17.68
CA LEU A 8 -17.75 14.73 18.67
C LEU A 8 -19.09 14.33 18.04
N GLU A 9 -19.39 14.91 16.88
CA GLU A 9 -20.65 14.70 16.13
C GLU A 9 -20.59 13.52 15.13
N LEU A 10 -19.41 12.92 14.93
CA LEU A 10 -19.21 11.83 13.97
C LEU A 10 -20.11 10.62 14.29
N ASP A 11 -20.91 10.17 13.33
CA ASP A 11 -21.72 8.95 13.45
C ASP A 11 -20.87 7.71 13.11
N VAL A 12 -19.97 7.32 14.04
CA VAL A 12 -19.10 6.15 13.86
C VAL A 12 -19.94 4.87 13.66
N ALA A 13 -21.01 4.72 14.43
CA ALA A 13 -21.97 3.62 14.26
C ALA A 13 -22.64 3.63 12.87
N GLY A 14 -22.71 4.78 12.20
CA GLY A 14 -23.17 4.90 10.82
C GLY A 14 -22.22 4.26 9.82
N LEU A 15 -20.91 4.36 10.05
CA LEU A 15 -19.87 3.71 9.23
C LEU A 15 -19.94 2.19 9.37
N GLU A 16 -20.10 1.68 10.59
CA GLU A 16 -20.29 0.25 10.86
C GLU A 16 -21.56 -0.28 10.19
N ARG A 17 -22.69 0.41 10.37
CA ARG A 17 -23.95 0.06 9.70
C ARG A 17 -23.81 0.03 8.18
N PHE A 18 -23.04 0.97 7.61
CA PHE A 18 -22.75 0.96 6.18
C PHE A 18 -21.90 -0.25 5.79
N ALA A 19 -20.84 -0.56 6.54
CA ALA A 19 -19.98 -1.72 6.29
C ALA A 19 -20.77 -3.04 6.33
N ASP A 20 -21.65 -3.20 7.31
CA ASP A 20 -22.58 -4.32 7.44
C ASP A 20 -23.53 -4.42 6.24
N GLN A 21 -24.24 -3.32 5.91
CA GLN A 21 -25.16 -3.28 4.78
C GLN A 21 -24.46 -3.55 3.45
N TRP A 22 -23.24 -3.04 3.27
CA TRP A 22 -22.43 -3.27 2.09
C TRP A 22 -22.11 -4.75 1.93
N ASN A 23 -21.68 -5.41 3.00
CA ASN A 23 -21.41 -6.84 2.99
C ASN A 23 -22.70 -7.68 2.79
N ASP A 24 -23.77 -7.34 3.49
CA ASP A 24 -24.99 -8.13 3.47
C ASP A 24 -25.80 -8.00 2.19
N VAL A 25 -25.79 -6.81 1.58
CA VAL A 25 -26.60 -6.53 0.38
C VAL A 25 -25.76 -6.65 -0.88
N ILE A 26 -24.62 -5.96 -0.96
CA ILE A 26 -23.84 -5.89 -2.20
C ILE A 26 -23.05 -7.17 -2.40
N HIS A 27 -22.28 -7.63 -1.41
CA HIS A 27 -21.50 -8.86 -1.56
C HIS A 27 -22.41 -10.08 -1.79
N ARG A 28 -23.56 -10.16 -1.11
CA ARG A 28 -24.56 -11.20 -1.39
C ARG A 28 -25.07 -11.18 -2.84
N LYS A 29 -25.37 -10.00 -3.39
CA LYS A 29 -25.82 -9.87 -4.79
C LYS A 29 -24.72 -10.21 -5.79
N VAL A 30 -23.48 -9.76 -5.55
CA VAL A 30 -22.32 -10.10 -6.40
C VAL A 30 -22.10 -11.60 -6.40
N ARG A 31 -22.14 -12.24 -5.22
CA ARG A 31 -22.01 -13.68 -5.08
C ARG A 31 -23.13 -14.43 -5.81
N GLN A 32 -24.38 -14.01 -5.67
CA GLN A 32 -25.50 -14.61 -6.39
C GLN A 32 -25.35 -14.48 -7.91
N ALA A 33 -24.96 -13.30 -8.40
CA ALA A 33 -24.72 -13.07 -9.83
C ALA A 33 -23.57 -13.96 -10.36
N ARG A 34 -22.49 -14.08 -9.59
CA ARG A 34 -21.35 -14.97 -9.89
C ARG A 34 -21.78 -16.43 -9.96
N GLU A 35 -22.51 -16.92 -8.96
CA GLU A 35 -22.98 -18.31 -8.89
C GLU A 35 -23.94 -18.61 -10.06
N GLN A 36 -24.88 -17.71 -10.35
CA GLN A 36 -25.79 -17.84 -11.50
C GLN A 36 -25.03 -17.83 -12.84
N PHE A 37 -24.11 -16.88 -13.05
CA PHE A 37 -23.32 -16.82 -14.28
C PHE A 37 -22.47 -18.09 -14.47
N HIS A 38 -21.83 -18.56 -13.40
CA HIS A 38 -21.04 -19.79 -13.46
C HIS A 38 -21.91 -21.01 -13.78
N ASP A 39 -23.05 -21.16 -13.11
CA ASP A 39 -23.92 -22.33 -13.27
C ASP A 39 -24.68 -22.34 -14.59
N ASP A 40 -25.17 -21.18 -15.03
CA ASP A 40 -26.01 -21.07 -16.21
C ASP A 40 -25.25 -20.83 -17.50
N VAL A 41 -24.05 -20.23 -17.44
CA VAL A 41 -23.24 -19.91 -18.63
C VAL A 41 -21.98 -20.75 -18.65
N VAL A 42 -21.05 -20.54 -17.71
CA VAL A 42 -19.71 -21.14 -17.76
C VAL A 42 -19.81 -22.67 -17.76
N ARG A 43 -20.48 -23.25 -16.77
CA ARG A 43 -20.58 -24.70 -16.61
C ARG A 43 -21.28 -25.36 -17.80
N LYS A 44 -22.32 -24.73 -18.36
CA LYS A 44 -23.01 -25.27 -19.54
C LYS A 44 -22.13 -25.17 -20.78
N LEU A 45 -21.48 -24.03 -21.00
CA LEU A 45 -20.57 -23.80 -22.12
C LEU A 45 -19.34 -24.73 -22.11
N HIS A 46 -18.82 -25.07 -20.93
CA HIS A 46 -17.74 -26.04 -20.75
C HIS A 46 -18.20 -27.50 -20.88
N ARG A 47 -19.47 -27.80 -20.59
CA ARG A 47 -20.06 -29.14 -20.76
C ARG A 47 -20.58 -29.40 -22.17
N ASP A 48 -20.98 -28.37 -22.88
CA ASP A 48 -21.56 -28.47 -24.21
C ASP A 48 -20.52 -28.84 -25.29
N HIS A 49 -21.03 -29.41 -26.38
CA HIS A 49 -20.25 -29.86 -27.53
C HIS A 49 -19.88 -28.72 -28.49
N TRP A 50 -19.96 -27.45 -28.11
CA TRP A 50 -19.59 -26.34 -28.98
C TRP A 50 -18.07 -26.27 -29.15
N ARG A 51 -17.59 -27.10 -30.09
CA ARG A 51 -16.18 -27.29 -30.42
C ARG A 51 -15.83 -26.45 -31.65
N GLY A 52 -14.65 -25.82 -31.61
CA GLY A 52 -14.14 -24.94 -32.66
C GLY A 52 -13.70 -23.59 -32.10
N GLU A 53 -13.07 -22.77 -32.94
CA GLU A 53 -12.43 -21.50 -32.55
C GLU A 53 -13.38 -20.52 -31.84
N GLY A 54 -14.63 -20.41 -32.30
CA GLY A 54 -15.65 -19.57 -31.67
C GLY A 54 -16.07 -20.06 -30.28
N GLY A 55 -16.15 -21.39 -30.08
CA GLY A 55 -16.47 -21.97 -28.76
C GLY A 55 -15.33 -21.77 -27.77
N GLU A 56 -14.08 -21.97 -28.19
CA GLU A 56 -12.90 -21.69 -27.37
C GLU A 56 -12.77 -20.19 -27.01
N ALA A 57 -13.07 -19.29 -27.95
CA ALA A 57 -13.08 -17.86 -27.69
C ALA A 57 -14.16 -17.47 -26.68
N ALA A 58 -15.37 -18.05 -26.82
CA ALA A 58 -16.47 -17.83 -25.88
C ALA A 58 -16.13 -18.36 -24.47
N GLN A 59 -15.53 -19.54 -24.36
CA GLN A 59 -15.08 -20.11 -23.08
C GLN A 59 -14.04 -19.21 -22.42
N LYS A 60 -12.98 -18.81 -23.15
CA LYS A 60 -11.95 -17.89 -22.64
C LYS A 60 -12.52 -16.55 -22.18
N TYR A 61 -13.55 -16.04 -22.87
CA TYR A 61 -14.25 -14.82 -22.49
C TYR A 61 -15.11 -15.02 -21.23
N CYS A 62 -15.86 -16.12 -21.12
CA CYS A 62 -16.67 -16.40 -19.94
C CYS A 62 -15.79 -16.66 -18.69
N ASP A 63 -14.67 -17.37 -18.85
CA ASP A 63 -13.68 -17.56 -17.78
C ASP A 63 -13.10 -16.22 -17.32
N ARG A 64 -12.89 -15.26 -18.24
CA ARG A 64 -12.51 -13.88 -17.90
C ARG A 64 -13.56 -13.17 -17.07
N VAL A 65 -14.82 -13.26 -17.47
CA VAL A 65 -15.93 -12.65 -16.72
C VAL A 65 -15.99 -13.22 -15.31
N GLN A 66 -15.74 -14.53 -15.14
CA GLN A 66 -15.68 -15.16 -13.82
C GLN A 66 -14.53 -14.61 -12.96
N VAL A 67 -13.33 -14.41 -13.52
CA VAL A 67 -12.22 -13.74 -12.80
C VAL A 67 -12.61 -12.32 -12.38
N GLY A 68 -13.33 -11.59 -13.23
CA GLY A 68 -13.87 -10.26 -12.88
C GLY A 68 -14.83 -10.29 -11.70
N PHE A 69 -15.73 -11.28 -11.64
CA PHE A 69 -16.61 -11.49 -10.49
C PHE A 69 -15.83 -11.83 -9.21
N ASP A 70 -14.79 -12.66 -9.31
CA ASP A 70 -13.94 -13.05 -8.17
C ASP A 70 -13.18 -11.84 -7.60
N ALA A 71 -12.65 -10.98 -8.47
CA ALA A 71 -11.99 -9.75 -8.07
C ALA A 71 -12.97 -8.75 -7.43
N LEU A 72 -14.16 -8.59 -8.00
CA LEU A 72 -15.21 -7.75 -7.43
C LEU A 72 -15.65 -8.25 -6.05
N ASP A 73 -15.83 -9.57 -5.88
CA ASP A 73 -16.16 -10.21 -4.60
C ASP A 73 -15.10 -9.92 -3.52
N ALA A 74 -13.81 -10.05 -3.88
CA ALA A 74 -12.70 -9.76 -2.97
C ALA A 74 -12.67 -8.27 -2.55
N GLN A 75 -12.90 -7.35 -3.48
CA GLN A 75 -12.92 -5.92 -3.19
C GLN A 75 -14.10 -5.51 -2.31
N VAL A 76 -15.31 -6.02 -2.59
CA VAL A 76 -16.50 -5.71 -1.77
C VAL A 76 -16.27 -6.17 -0.32
N LYS A 77 -15.65 -7.33 -0.10
CA LYS A 77 -15.22 -7.79 1.24
C LYS A 77 -14.15 -6.90 1.85
N SER A 78 -13.16 -6.48 1.05
CA SER A 78 -12.07 -5.62 1.52
C SER A 78 -12.59 -4.28 2.02
N LEU A 79 -13.58 -3.68 1.34
CA LEU A 79 -14.14 -2.40 1.77
C LEU A 79 -14.84 -2.53 3.11
N SER A 80 -15.70 -3.53 3.25
CA SER A 80 -16.45 -3.74 4.49
C SER A 80 -15.47 -3.93 5.66
N ARG A 81 -14.47 -4.79 5.50
CA ARG A 81 -13.42 -4.97 6.51
C ARG A 81 -12.64 -3.69 6.80
N PHE A 82 -12.29 -2.94 5.76
CA PHE A 82 -11.55 -1.69 5.91
C PHE A 82 -12.33 -0.66 6.72
N LEU A 83 -13.61 -0.45 6.39
CA LEU A 83 -14.44 0.51 7.12
C LEU A 83 -14.73 0.07 8.56
N ASP A 84 -14.87 -1.23 8.78
CA ASP A 84 -15.02 -1.84 10.10
C ASP A 84 -13.75 -1.59 10.96
N GLU A 85 -12.57 -1.92 10.41
CA GLU A 85 -11.27 -1.73 11.07
C GLU A 85 -10.97 -0.25 11.42
N GLU A 86 -11.33 0.70 10.56
CA GLU A 86 -11.12 2.13 10.83
C GLU A 86 -12.14 2.71 11.83
N ALA A 87 -13.34 2.13 11.91
CA ALA A 87 -14.35 2.52 12.88
C ALA A 87 -14.03 2.00 14.30
N ASP A 88 -13.75 0.70 14.42
CA ASP A 88 -13.58 -0.03 15.69
C ASP A 88 -12.14 -0.02 16.23
N GLY A 89 -11.18 0.23 15.36
CA GLY A 89 -9.78 0.37 15.69
C GLY A 89 -8.92 -0.89 15.71
N VAL A 90 -9.42 -2.13 15.85
CA VAL A 90 -8.50 -3.29 15.97
C VAL A 90 -9.11 -4.65 15.60
N ARG A 91 -8.32 -5.47 14.86
CA ARG A 91 -8.23 -6.93 15.08
C ARG A 91 -7.92 -7.25 16.56
N GLY A 92 -8.90 -7.18 17.45
CA GLY A 92 -8.88 -7.84 18.76
C GLY A 92 -8.63 -7.03 20.04
N THR A 93 -8.67 -5.69 20.06
CA THR A 93 -8.65 -4.93 21.34
C THR A 93 -9.67 -3.79 21.34
N GLY A 94 -10.95 -4.16 21.37
CA GLY A 94 -12.10 -3.38 21.86
C GLY A 94 -12.04 -1.85 21.81
N GLY A 95 -12.15 -1.26 20.62
CA GLY A 95 -12.69 0.10 20.46
C GLY A 95 -11.73 1.27 20.70
N THR A 96 -10.55 1.07 21.30
CA THR A 96 -9.77 2.22 21.83
C THR A 96 -8.81 2.89 20.83
N GLU A 97 -8.57 2.31 19.66
CA GLU A 97 -7.59 2.83 18.68
C GLU A 97 -8.23 3.39 17.38
N GLY A 98 -9.53 3.19 17.18
CA GLY A 98 -10.28 3.63 15.99
C GLY A 98 -10.99 4.97 16.18
N LEU A 99 -11.81 5.35 15.20
CA LEU A 99 -12.63 6.56 15.29
C LEU A 99 -13.54 6.56 16.52
N GLU A 100 -14.05 5.39 16.94
CA GLU A 100 -14.86 5.26 18.16
C GLU A 100 -14.05 5.66 19.40
N GLY A 101 -12.85 5.10 19.57
CA GLY A 101 -11.97 5.40 20.71
C GLY A 101 -11.51 6.85 20.75
N LEU A 102 -11.15 7.41 19.59
CA LEU A 102 -10.80 8.84 19.50
C LEU A 102 -11.98 9.74 19.85
N GLN A 103 -13.20 9.37 19.44
CA GLN A 103 -14.41 10.08 19.81
C GLN A 103 -14.71 9.95 21.32
N GLU A 104 -14.51 8.79 21.93
CA GLU A 104 -14.68 8.59 23.36
C GLU A 104 -13.69 9.46 24.16
N ILE A 105 -12.42 9.50 23.77
CA ILE A 105 -11.41 10.37 24.37
C ILE A 105 -11.80 11.85 24.19
N ALA A 106 -12.29 12.26 23.01
CA ALA A 106 -12.75 13.62 22.79
C ALA A 106 -13.93 14.00 23.71
N ARG A 107 -14.88 13.09 23.93
CA ARG A 107 -16.00 13.29 24.87
C ARG A 107 -15.53 13.39 26.32
N GLU A 108 -14.54 12.57 26.72
CA GLU A 108 -13.91 12.68 28.04
C GLU A 108 -13.27 14.05 28.22
N LEU A 109 -12.48 14.51 27.24
CA LEU A 109 -11.80 15.81 27.29
C LEU A 109 -12.78 16.99 27.32
N ASP A 110 -13.87 16.96 26.55
CA ASP A 110 -14.90 18.01 26.59
C ASP A 110 -15.57 18.08 27.96
N ARG A 111 -15.86 16.93 28.59
CA ARG A 111 -16.40 16.87 29.95
C ARG A 111 -15.41 17.42 30.97
N ASP A 112 -14.16 16.97 30.94
CA ASP A 112 -13.10 17.44 31.85
C ASP A 112 -12.90 18.96 31.73
N ALA A 113 -12.90 19.50 30.50
CA ALA A 113 -12.80 20.93 30.24
C ALA A 113 -13.99 21.68 30.85
N ARG A 114 -15.22 21.21 30.63
CA ARG A 114 -16.43 21.85 31.19
C ARG A 114 -16.46 21.82 32.71
N GLU A 115 -16.07 20.70 33.34
CA GLU A 115 -15.96 20.58 34.80
C GLU A 115 -14.91 21.54 35.36
N ALA A 116 -13.84 21.83 34.60
CA ALA A 116 -12.83 22.81 34.95
C ALA A 116 -13.22 24.27 34.63
N GLY A 117 -14.41 24.50 34.04
CA GLY A 117 -14.87 25.82 33.60
C GLY A 117 -14.14 26.36 32.36
N MET A 118 -13.70 25.45 31.49
CA MET A 118 -12.96 25.70 30.26
C MET A 118 -13.79 25.23 29.06
N ARG A 119 -13.38 25.65 27.86
CA ARG A 119 -13.96 25.22 26.58
C ARG A 119 -12.85 24.80 25.64
N ILE A 120 -13.05 23.72 24.89
CA ILE A 120 -12.15 23.33 23.80
C ILE A 120 -12.67 23.98 22.50
N ALA A 121 -11.80 24.70 21.79
CA ALA A 121 -12.07 25.28 20.48
C ALA A 121 -11.95 24.23 19.36
N GLU A 122 -12.35 24.61 18.14
CA GLU A 122 -12.36 23.71 16.97
C GLU A 122 -10.99 23.11 16.62
N ASP A 123 -9.91 23.82 16.92
CA ASP A 123 -8.51 23.43 16.70
C ASP A 123 -7.88 22.71 17.91
N GLY A 124 -8.67 22.44 18.96
CA GLY A 124 -8.22 21.78 20.18
C GLY A 124 -7.56 22.72 21.20
N VAL A 125 -7.54 24.04 20.97
CA VAL A 125 -7.07 25.03 21.95
C VAL A 125 -8.06 25.15 23.10
N VAL A 126 -7.57 25.20 24.34
CA VAL A 126 -8.42 25.32 25.53
C VAL A 126 -8.58 26.79 25.93
N GLU A 127 -9.80 27.29 25.83
CA GLU A 127 -10.21 28.63 26.22
C GLU A 127 -10.72 28.64 27.67
N TRP A 128 -10.24 29.57 28.48
CA TRP A 128 -10.67 29.72 29.87
C TRP A 128 -10.48 31.15 30.37
N SER A 129 -11.25 31.54 31.39
CA SER A 129 -11.27 32.91 31.90
C SER A 129 -10.21 33.14 32.98
N ASN A 130 -9.33 34.12 32.78
CA ASN A 130 -8.28 34.55 33.72
C ASN A 130 -8.79 35.51 34.81
N LEU A 131 -9.98 35.26 35.38
CA LEU A 131 -10.46 36.07 36.50
C LEU A 131 -9.77 35.61 37.79
N THR A 132 -8.59 36.15 38.07
CA THR A 132 -8.03 36.18 39.42
C THR A 132 -8.70 37.31 40.18
N GLU A 133 -9.44 36.99 41.23
CA GLU A 133 -9.89 38.00 42.21
C GLU A 133 -8.66 38.63 42.85
N ALA A 134 -8.55 39.96 42.81
CA ALA A 134 -7.34 40.71 43.17
C ALA A 134 -6.91 40.57 44.64
N ASP A 135 -7.76 39.98 45.49
CA ASP A 135 -7.56 39.85 46.95
C ASP A 135 -7.58 38.38 47.45
N ASP A 136 -7.52 37.37 46.57
CA ASP A 136 -7.44 35.96 46.98
C ASP A 136 -5.97 35.54 47.27
N PRO A 137 -5.60 35.21 48.54
CA PRO A 137 -4.25 34.80 48.90
C PRO A 137 -3.80 33.52 48.17
N ASP A 138 -4.74 32.69 47.73
CA ASP A 138 -4.49 31.45 46.99
C ASP A 138 -4.67 31.61 45.46
N GLY A 139 -4.90 32.84 44.98
CA GLY A 139 -5.22 33.14 43.59
C GLY A 139 -4.16 32.66 42.60
N GLU A 140 -2.88 32.84 42.92
CA GLU A 140 -1.76 32.39 42.08
C GLU A 140 -1.68 30.85 42.02
N ALA A 141 -1.85 30.16 43.15
CA ALA A 141 -1.82 28.70 43.17
C ALA A 141 -3.01 28.09 42.41
N LYS A 142 -4.21 28.68 42.55
CA LYS A 142 -5.41 28.29 41.79
C LYS A 142 -5.24 28.56 40.29
N TYR A 143 -4.62 29.69 39.92
CA TYR A 143 -4.29 30.03 38.54
C TYR A 143 -3.32 29.02 37.93
N GLN A 144 -2.21 28.69 38.60
CA GLN A 144 -1.25 27.71 38.11
C GLN A 144 -1.86 26.32 37.96
N LYS A 145 -2.72 25.90 38.90
CA LYS A 145 -3.44 24.62 38.81
C LYS A 145 -4.40 24.58 37.61
N LYS A 146 -5.15 25.66 37.37
CA LYS A 146 -6.03 25.77 36.19
C LYS A 146 -5.22 25.78 34.89
N LYS A 147 -4.12 26.52 34.85
CA LYS A 147 -3.22 26.55 33.69
C LYS A 147 -2.65 25.16 33.37
N GLN A 148 -2.17 24.43 34.38
CA GLN A 148 -1.67 23.06 34.20
C GLN A 148 -2.76 22.11 33.67
N ALA A 149 -3.99 22.22 34.18
CA ALA A 149 -5.12 21.44 33.68
C ALA A 149 -5.45 21.79 32.21
N ALA A 150 -5.50 23.10 31.89
CA ALA A 150 -5.72 23.57 30.52
C ALA A 150 -4.63 23.08 29.55
N ASP A 151 -3.36 23.18 29.94
CA ASP A 151 -2.22 22.72 29.13
C ASP A 151 -2.28 21.21 28.87
N LEU A 152 -2.69 20.42 29.88
CA LEU A 152 -2.84 18.98 29.75
C LEU A 152 -3.99 18.60 28.81
N ILE A 153 -5.16 19.22 29.00
CA ILE A 153 -6.35 19.00 28.16
C ILE A 153 -6.04 19.40 26.71
N GLN A 154 -5.44 20.58 26.50
CA GLN A 154 -5.06 21.06 25.17
C GLN A 154 -4.11 20.09 24.48
N LYS A 155 -3.07 19.63 25.18
CA LYS A 155 -2.10 18.69 24.61
C LYS A 155 -2.76 17.37 24.20
N ARG A 156 -3.70 16.85 25.00
CA ARG A 156 -4.47 15.65 24.68
C ARG A 156 -5.42 15.89 23.50
N ALA A 157 -6.15 17.00 23.49
CA ALA A 157 -7.08 17.36 22.41
C ALA A 157 -6.36 17.51 21.07
N GLN A 158 -5.22 18.19 21.04
CA GLN A 158 -4.39 18.34 19.85
C GLN A 158 -3.80 17.00 19.37
N LYS A 159 -3.45 16.10 20.29
CA LYS A 159 -3.01 14.74 19.93
C LYS A 159 -4.13 13.96 19.26
N VAL A 160 -5.34 13.98 19.83
CA VAL A 160 -6.53 13.32 19.25
C VAL A 160 -6.84 13.91 17.87
N LEU A 161 -6.81 15.24 17.72
CA LEU A 161 -7.01 15.90 16.43
C LEU A 161 -5.95 15.52 15.41
N LYS A 162 -4.70 15.31 15.82
CA LYS A 162 -3.66 14.84 14.91
C LYS A 162 -3.97 13.42 14.43
N GLU A 163 -4.30 12.50 15.33
CA GLU A 163 -4.58 11.09 15.00
C GLU A 163 -5.84 10.97 14.11
N VAL A 164 -6.92 11.71 14.41
CA VAL A 164 -8.11 11.68 13.54
C VAL A 164 -7.85 12.29 12.16
N ASN A 165 -6.97 13.30 12.04
CA ASN A 165 -6.58 13.84 10.74
C ASN A 165 -5.76 12.83 9.93
N GLU A 166 -4.89 12.06 10.59
CA GLU A 166 -4.17 10.95 9.94
C GLU A 166 -5.15 9.88 9.42
N ILE A 167 -6.19 9.54 10.19
CA ILE A 167 -7.26 8.62 9.77
C ILE A 167 -8.12 9.23 8.65
N ASP A 168 -8.52 10.50 8.71
CA ASP A 168 -9.30 11.18 7.65
C ASP A 168 -8.56 11.23 6.32
N GLU A 169 -7.27 11.56 6.35
CA GLU A 169 -6.39 11.51 5.18
C GLU A 169 -6.28 10.07 4.67
N TRP A 170 -6.10 9.10 5.58
CA TRP A 170 -5.99 7.69 5.25
C TRP A 170 -7.28 7.12 4.63
N LEU A 171 -8.46 7.43 5.17
CA LEU A 171 -9.76 7.08 4.61
C LEU A 171 -9.95 7.72 3.24
N THR A 172 -9.63 9.00 3.10
CA THR A 172 -9.74 9.73 1.82
C THR A 172 -8.89 9.10 0.73
N THR A 173 -7.66 8.68 1.05
CA THR A 173 -6.78 7.99 0.10
C THR A 173 -7.21 6.54 -0.12
N SER A 174 -7.51 5.80 0.94
CA SER A 174 -7.83 4.37 0.87
C SER A 174 -9.16 4.09 0.20
N LEU A 175 -10.17 4.93 0.37
CA LEU A 175 -11.44 4.77 -0.36
C LEU A 175 -11.24 4.98 -1.86
N LYS A 176 -10.37 5.90 -2.27
CA LYS A 176 -9.98 6.03 -3.69
C LYS A 176 -9.22 4.80 -4.19
N VAL A 177 -8.41 4.19 -3.33
CA VAL A 177 -7.70 2.94 -3.61
C VAL A 177 -8.72 1.81 -3.78
N VAL A 178 -9.57 1.52 -2.79
CA VAL A 178 -10.47 0.36 -2.74
C VAL A 178 -11.51 0.35 -3.87
N PHE A 179 -12.02 1.52 -4.27
CA PHE A 179 -13.03 1.61 -5.32
C PHE A 179 -12.46 1.77 -6.72
N GLY A 180 -11.22 2.21 -6.84
CA GLY A 180 -10.81 2.89 -8.04
C GLY A 180 -11.70 4.11 -8.36
N THR A 181 -11.37 4.82 -9.43
CA THR A 181 -12.29 5.71 -10.14
C THR A 181 -13.22 4.87 -11.04
N PRO A 182 -14.35 5.43 -11.53
CA PRO A 182 -15.21 4.79 -12.54
C PRO A 182 -14.51 4.34 -13.84
N HIS A 183 -13.20 4.61 -13.98
CA HIS A 183 -12.39 4.41 -15.17
C HIS A 183 -11.11 3.57 -14.94
N ASN A 184 -10.82 3.06 -13.74
CA ASN A 184 -9.53 2.40 -13.44
C ASN A 184 -9.68 1.04 -12.70
N PHE A 185 -10.78 0.33 -12.95
CA PHE A 185 -11.04 -0.99 -12.36
C PHE A 185 -10.17 -2.07 -13.01
N GLU A 186 -8.87 -2.08 -12.69
CA GLU A 186 -7.96 -3.19 -12.99
C GLU A 186 -8.03 -4.23 -11.88
N THR A 187 -8.20 -5.48 -12.27
CA THR A 187 -8.22 -6.63 -11.36
C THR A 187 -6.82 -7.26 -11.29
N GLU A 188 -6.63 -8.28 -10.44
CA GLU A 188 -5.39 -9.08 -10.44
C GLU A 188 -5.14 -9.83 -11.77
N ASP A 189 -6.05 -9.72 -12.74
CA ASP A 189 -5.87 -10.24 -14.10
C ASP A 189 -4.81 -9.46 -14.88
N ARG A 190 -3.57 -9.96 -14.82
CA ARG A 190 -2.39 -9.36 -15.47
C ARG A 190 -2.23 -9.70 -16.95
N ARG A 191 -3.31 -10.08 -17.64
CA ARG A 191 -3.23 -10.42 -19.07
C ARG A 191 -2.86 -9.21 -19.92
N TYR A 192 -1.92 -9.43 -20.85
CA TYR A 192 -1.42 -8.40 -21.74
C TYR A 192 -2.32 -8.22 -22.96
N ASN A 193 -2.58 -6.95 -23.34
CA ASN A 193 -3.27 -6.56 -24.57
C ASN A 193 -4.63 -7.25 -24.76
N VAL A 194 -5.50 -7.10 -23.76
CA VAL A 194 -6.85 -7.65 -23.72
C VAL A 194 -7.96 -6.62 -23.89
N PHE A 195 -7.61 -5.32 -23.85
CA PHE A 195 -8.49 -4.18 -24.07
C PHE A 195 -7.91 -3.25 -25.15
N GLU A 196 -8.76 -2.46 -25.77
CA GLU A 196 -8.33 -1.41 -26.71
C GLU A 196 -7.92 -0.15 -25.93
N PRO A 197 -6.80 0.51 -26.29
CA PRO A 197 -6.34 1.71 -25.61
C PRO A 197 -7.25 2.91 -25.90
N THR A 198 -7.44 3.73 -24.89
CA THR A 198 -8.13 5.02 -24.95
C THR A 198 -7.15 6.19 -25.10
N VAL A 199 -7.68 7.40 -25.33
CA VAL A 199 -6.86 8.63 -25.34
C VAL A 199 -6.19 8.87 -23.98
N LYS A 200 -6.85 8.52 -22.87
CA LYS A 200 -6.28 8.64 -21.52
C LYS A 200 -5.01 7.79 -21.40
N ASP A 201 -5.02 6.57 -21.93
CA ASP A 201 -3.91 5.63 -21.79
C ASP A 201 -2.68 6.12 -22.55
N HIS A 202 -2.88 6.73 -23.72
CA HIS A 202 -1.80 7.40 -24.45
C HIS A 202 -1.21 8.61 -23.70
N ILE A 203 -2.04 9.36 -22.95
CA ILE A 203 -1.57 10.46 -22.09
C ILE A 203 -0.75 9.90 -20.92
N VAL A 204 -1.25 8.88 -20.23
CA VAL A 204 -0.57 8.21 -19.12
C VAL A 204 0.78 7.63 -19.59
N ARG A 205 0.80 6.92 -20.72
CA ARG A 205 2.02 6.41 -21.35
C ARG A 205 3.05 7.52 -21.59
N ARG A 206 2.61 8.68 -22.10
CA ARG A 206 3.49 9.84 -22.36
C ARG A 206 4.02 10.45 -21.06
N GLN A 207 3.18 10.56 -20.03
CA GLN A 207 3.59 11.05 -18.72
C GLN A 207 4.65 10.11 -18.10
N LEU A 208 4.45 8.79 -18.13
CA LEU A 208 5.45 7.84 -17.63
C LEU A 208 6.76 7.91 -18.44
N ASN A 209 6.67 8.09 -19.76
CA ASN A 209 7.87 8.30 -20.59
C ASN A 209 8.66 9.56 -20.16
N ASN A 210 7.96 10.64 -19.80
CA ASN A 210 8.61 11.85 -19.29
C ASN A 210 9.26 11.63 -17.92
N VAL A 211 8.66 10.80 -17.05
CA VAL A 211 9.28 10.38 -15.79
C VAL A 211 10.59 9.63 -16.06
N GLY A 212 10.59 8.67 -17.00
CA GLY A 212 11.81 7.95 -17.40
C GLY A 212 12.90 8.88 -17.95
N ALA A 213 12.53 9.84 -18.81
CA ALA A 213 13.46 10.82 -19.34
C ALA A 213 14.06 11.71 -18.23
N ALA A 214 13.23 12.15 -17.29
CA ALA A 214 13.70 12.98 -16.19
C ALA A 214 14.56 12.20 -15.18
N ALA A 215 14.30 10.91 -14.97
CA ALA A 215 15.19 10.02 -14.21
C ALA A 215 16.57 9.93 -14.86
N SER A 216 16.63 9.82 -16.19
CA SER A 216 17.91 9.85 -16.92
C SER A 216 18.67 11.17 -16.71
N VAL A 217 17.99 12.32 -16.72
CA VAL A 217 18.61 13.63 -16.48
C VAL A 217 19.15 13.76 -15.05
N ARG A 218 18.53 13.08 -14.08
CA ARG A 218 18.99 13.03 -12.68
C ARG A 218 20.14 12.06 -12.43
N GLY A 219 20.61 11.34 -13.46
CA GLY A 219 21.64 10.33 -13.30
C GLY A 219 21.12 9.05 -12.66
N TRP A 220 19.84 8.71 -12.88
CA TRP A 220 19.21 7.47 -12.43
C TRP A 220 18.95 6.53 -13.62
N PRO A 221 20.00 5.94 -14.21
CA PRO A 221 19.89 5.14 -15.41
C PRO A 221 19.11 3.84 -15.21
N ASN A 222 19.13 3.25 -14.02
CA ASN A 222 18.42 1.98 -13.77
C ASN A 222 16.90 2.22 -13.75
N ALA A 223 16.44 3.27 -13.05
CA ALA A 223 15.04 3.67 -13.04
C ALA A 223 14.56 4.03 -14.45
N ALA A 224 15.32 4.86 -15.18
CA ALA A 224 15.00 5.23 -16.55
C ALA A 224 14.94 4.02 -17.49
N GLY A 225 15.90 3.09 -17.36
CA GLY A 225 16.01 1.90 -18.18
C GLY A 225 14.83 0.94 -17.98
N LEU A 226 14.43 0.66 -16.74
CA LEU A 226 13.31 -0.22 -16.46
C LEU A 226 11.96 0.38 -16.87
N VAL A 227 11.76 1.69 -16.65
CA VAL A 227 10.56 2.40 -17.13
C VAL A 227 10.47 2.35 -18.65
N LYS A 228 11.59 2.58 -19.35
CA LYS A 228 11.64 2.48 -20.80
C LYS A 228 11.30 1.07 -21.27
N HIS A 229 11.88 0.04 -20.64
CA HIS A 229 11.63 -1.35 -20.99
C HIS A 229 10.16 -1.77 -20.80
N TYR A 230 9.53 -1.27 -19.73
CA TYR A 230 8.08 -1.42 -19.51
C TYR A 230 7.29 -0.84 -20.69
N LEU A 231 7.59 0.40 -21.08
CA LEU A 231 6.92 1.15 -22.14
C LEU A 231 7.22 0.65 -23.57
N ASP A 232 8.30 -0.09 -23.76
CA ASP A 232 8.63 -0.77 -25.01
C ASP A 232 7.70 -1.97 -25.26
N GLY A 233 6.97 -2.44 -24.24
CA GLY A 233 5.93 -3.47 -24.38
C GLY A 233 6.46 -4.88 -24.65
N SER A 234 7.77 -5.10 -24.57
CA SER A 234 8.38 -6.39 -24.96
C SER A 234 8.05 -7.52 -23.99
N GLY A 235 7.91 -7.22 -22.69
CA GLY A 235 7.74 -8.21 -21.62
C GLY A 235 8.96 -9.12 -21.41
N LYS A 236 10.08 -8.85 -22.10
CA LYS A 236 11.30 -9.67 -21.99
C LYS A 236 11.86 -9.55 -20.58
N THR A 237 12.42 -10.66 -20.08
CA THR A 237 13.10 -10.63 -18.78
C THR A 237 14.32 -9.71 -18.85
N VAL A 238 14.47 -8.86 -17.83
CA VAL A 238 15.65 -8.01 -17.64
C VAL A 238 16.59 -8.71 -16.66
N GLU A 239 17.84 -8.88 -17.05
CA GLU A 239 18.89 -9.41 -16.18
C GLU A 239 19.54 -8.25 -15.40
N VAL A 240 19.73 -8.43 -14.10
CA VAL A 240 20.48 -7.51 -13.23
C VAL A 240 21.67 -8.23 -12.60
N GLU A 241 22.72 -7.50 -12.26
CA GLU A 241 23.90 -8.05 -11.60
C GLU A 241 23.75 -7.92 -10.06
N PRO A 242 23.59 -9.02 -9.30
CA PRO A 242 23.41 -8.92 -7.85
C PRO A 242 24.61 -8.32 -7.13
N GLN A 243 25.85 -8.50 -7.65
CA GLN A 243 27.01 -7.80 -7.12
C GLN A 243 26.87 -6.29 -7.24
N GLN A 244 26.38 -5.78 -8.37
CA GLN A 244 26.10 -4.36 -8.50
C GLN A 244 25.03 -3.92 -7.51
N LEU A 245 23.93 -4.67 -7.39
CA LEU A 245 22.87 -4.35 -6.44
C LEU A 245 23.41 -4.27 -5.00
N MET A 246 24.25 -5.21 -4.59
CA MET A 246 24.85 -5.18 -3.25
C MET A 246 25.80 -3.99 -3.04
N ARG A 247 26.54 -3.57 -4.08
CA ARG A 247 27.38 -2.35 -4.01
C ARG A 247 26.56 -1.07 -3.95
N ASP A 248 25.52 -1.00 -4.78
CA ASP A 248 24.74 0.22 -4.99
C ASP A 248 23.68 0.42 -3.90
N ILE A 249 23.24 -0.66 -3.24
CA ILE A 249 22.19 -0.69 -2.22
C ILE A 249 22.78 -1.20 -0.90
N PRO A 250 23.27 -0.32 -0.01
CA PRO A 250 23.86 -0.71 1.27
C PRO A 250 22.94 -1.58 2.14
N GLN A 251 21.63 -1.31 2.11
CA GLN A 251 20.65 -2.14 2.81
C GLN A 251 20.63 -3.59 2.33
N PHE A 252 20.80 -3.81 1.02
CA PHE A 252 20.79 -5.16 0.46
C PHE A 252 22.03 -5.95 0.90
N GLN A 253 23.22 -5.33 0.88
CA GLN A 253 24.44 -5.95 1.43
C GLN A 253 24.23 -6.36 2.90
N ARG A 254 23.67 -5.45 3.74
CA ARG A 254 23.37 -5.76 5.14
C ARG A 254 22.41 -6.94 5.31
N ASP A 255 21.39 -7.04 4.44
CA ASP A 255 20.43 -8.15 4.48
C ASP A 255 21.07 -9.50 4.08
N VAL A 256 21.97 -9.49 3.09
CA VAL A 256 22.78 -10.67 2.73
C VAL A 256 23.67 -11.10 3.90
N ASP A 257 24.41 -10.16 4.51
CA ASP A 257 25.29 -10.45 5.65
C ASP A 257 24.51 -11.00 6.84
N LYS A 258 23.36 -10.40 7.15
CA LYS A 258 22.44 -10.87 8.19
C LYS A 258 21.92 -12.28 7.89
N THR A 259 21.68 -12.63 6.64
CA THR A 259 21.23 -13.97 6.23
C THR A 259 22.36 -14.99 6.44
N LEU A 260 23.59 -14.63 6.07
CA LEU A 260 24.76 -15.48 6.32
C LEU A 260 24.95 -15.73 7.82
N GLU A 261 24.87 -14.68 8.64
CA GLU A 261 25.06 -14.76 10.09
C GLU A 261 23.96 -15.53 10.81
N LYS A 262 22.70 -15.22 10.52
CA LYS A 262 21.57 -15.71 11.31
C LYS A 262 21.09 -17.08 10.87
N ASP A 263 21.34 -17.45 9.61
CA ASP A 263 20.89 -18.71 8.99
C ASP A 263 22.09 -19.56 8.56
N VAL A 264 22.81 -19.19 7.49
CA VAL A 264 23.77 -20.07 6.81
C VAL A 264 24.89 -20.56 7.74
N ARG A 265 25.49 -19.70 8.55
CA ARG A 265 26.57 -20.07 9.49
C ARG A 265 26.15 -21.11 10.52
N LYS A 266 24.86 -21.22 10.83
CA LYS A 266 24.32 -22.19 11.80
C LYS A 266 23.95 -23.53 11.16
N ARG A 267 24.01 -23.63 9.83
CA ARG A 267 23.71 -24.86 9.11
C ARG A 267 24.88 -25.85 9.21
N PRO A 268 24.60 -27.16 9.15
CA PRO A 268 25.65 -28.16 8.98
C PRO A 268 26.41 -27.95 7.67
N ASP A 269 27.58 -28.55 7.57
CA ASP A 269 28.37 -28.53 6.33
C ASP A 269 27.63 -29.24 5.19
N GLY A 270 27.90 -28.79 3.97
CA GLY A 270 27.26 -29.26 2.75
C GLY A 270 26.53 -28.16 1.96
N PRO A 271 25.79 -28.55 0.91
CA PRO A 271 25.06 -27.62 0.07
C PRO A 271 23.87 -27.01 0.81
N PHE A 272 23.60 -25.73 0.55
CA PHE A 272 22.46 -25.02 1.08
C PHE A 272 21.75 -24.17 0.01
N THR A 273 20.46 -23.96 0.24
CA THR A 273 19.66 -22.93 -0.40
C THR A 273 18.82 -22.29 0.69
N THR A 274 18.81 -20.96 0.75
CA THR A 274 17.91 -20.23 1.64
C THR A 274 16.56 -20.06 0.98
N GLU A 275 15.53 -19.83 1.79
CA GLU A 275 14.26 -19.32 1.28
C GLU A 275 14.44 -17.95 0.63
N TRP A 276 13.46 -17.56 -0.19
CA TRP A 276 13.42 -16.21 -0.76
C TRP A 276 13.11 -15.19 0.34
N GLY A 277 14.10 -14.37 0.66
CA GLY A 277 13.94 -13.17 1.49
C GLY A 277 13.48 -11.99 0.65
N SER A 278 12.95 -10.95 1.31
CA SER A 278 12.62 -9.67 0.69
C SER A 278 13.57 -8.59 1.20
N THR A 279 13.93 -7.66 0.32
CA THR A 279 14.75 -6.49 0.63
C THR A 279 14.25 -5.29 -0.18
N ALA A 280 14.66 -4.10 0.22
CA ALA A 280 14.30 -2.84 -0.42
C ALA A 280 15.46 -1.85 -0.34
N PRO A 281 15.74 -1.08 -1.41
CA PRO A 281 16.61 0.07 -1.31
C PRO A 281 16.02 1.12 -0.36
N VAL A 282 16.89 1.86 0.31
CA VAL A 282 16.50 3.00 1.15
C VAL A 282 16.85 4.28 0.41
N SER A 283 15.89 5.17 0.17
CA SER A 283 16.08 6.38 -0.65
C SER A 283 17.11 7.36 -0.10
N ASP A 284 17.44 7.23 1.19
CA ASP A 284 18.35 8.09 1.94
C ASP A 284 19.77 7.51 2.04
N ASP A 285 19.99 6.27 1.59
CA ASP A 285 21.30 5.59 1.55
C ASP A 285 22.19 6.04 0.36
N GLY A 286 21.94 7.22 -0.19
CA GLY A 286 22.69 7.81 -1.31
C GLY A 286 22.02 7.68 -2.68
N GLU A 287 22.59 8.35 -3.68
CA GLU A 287 22.00 8.49 -5.02
C GLU A 287 21.88 7.16 -5.78
N THR A 288 22.82 6.23 -5.61
CA THR A 288 22.75 4.89 -6.24
C THR A 288 21.62 4.07 -5.64
N SER A 289 21.44 4.10 -4.31
CA SER A 289 20.32 3.45 -3.64
C SER A 289 19.00 4.08 -4.04
N ARG A 290 18.97 5.42 -4.24
CA ARG A 290 17.81 6.16 -4.72
C ARG A 290 17.42 5.81 -6.16
N ASP A 291 18.38 5.63 -7.06
CA ASP A 291 18.13 5.10 -8.42
C ASP A 291 17.42 3.75 -8.32
N TRP A 292 17.98 2.81 -7.55
CA TRP A 292 17.37 1.49 -7.35
C TRP A 292 16.03 1.53 -6.61
N TYR A 293 15.83 2.49 -5.71
CA TYR A 293 14.54 2.71 -5.03
C TYR A 293 13.44 3.04 -6.04
N TYR A 294 13.71 3.95 -6.98
CA TYR A 294 12.76 4.27 -8.06
C TYR A 294 12.71 3.21 -9.17
N ALA A 295 13.76 2.38 -9.31
CA ALA A 295 13.79 1.30 -10.28
C ALA A 295 13.00 0.07 -9.80
N LEU A 296 13.30 -0.47 -8.61
CA LEU A 296 12.78 -1.74 -8.14
C LEU A 296 11.84 -1.60 -6.91
N ASN A 297 12.00 -0.58 -6.07
CA ASN A 297 11.30 -0.37 -4.79
C ASN A 297 11.50 -1.51 -3.76
N HIS A 298 11.14 -2.75 -4.10
CA HIS A 298 11.43 -3.97 -3.35
C HIS A 298 11.73 -5.13 -4.33
N PHE A 299 12.53 -6.09 -3.91
CA PHE A 299 12.81 -7.31 -4.66
C PHE A 299 13.12 -8.47 -3.72
N GLN A 300 13.15 -9.69 -4.26
CA GLN A 300 13.47 -10.89 -3.52
C GLN A 300 14.88 -11.37 -3.82
N TYR A 301 15.52 -11.95 -2.82
CA TYR A 301 16.83 -12.60 -2.98
C TYR A 301 16.89 -13.93 -2.22
N ARG A 302 17.85 -14.78 -2.60
CA ARG A 302 18.22 -15.98 -1.82
C ARG A 302 19.71 -16.26 -1.99
N LEU A 303 20.26 -17.04 -1.07
CA LEU A 303 21.62 -17.53 -1.13
C LEU A 303 21.63 -19.01 -1.51
N VAL A 304 22.50 -19.37 -2.44
CA VAL A 304 22.72 -20.76 -2.88
C VAL A 304 24.20 -21.04 -2.84
N GLY A 305 24.63 -22.09 -2.15
CA GLY A 305 26.06 -22.33 -1.95
C GLY A 305 26.38 -23.61 -1.22
N GLU A 306 27.62 -23.69 -0.75
CA GLU A 306 28.13 -24.76 0.10
C GLU A 306 28.85 -24.16 1.32
N LYS A 307 28.74 -24.86 2.45
CA LYS A 307 29.46 -24.55 3.68
C LYS A 307 30.41 -25.69 4.03
N HIS A 308 31.65 -25.34 4.36
CA HIS A 308 32.71 -26.27 4.79
C HIS A 308 33.43 -25.67 6.00
N GLY A 309 33.10 -26.13 7.21
CA GLY A 309 33.56 -25.51 8.45
C GLY A 309 33.14 -24.04 8.55
N ASP A 310 34.13 -23.15 8.67
CA ASP A 310 33.93 -21.69 8.73
C ASP A 310 33.90 -21.01 7.36
N GLU A 311 34.16 -21.78 6.30
CA GLU A 311 34.16 -21.27 4.93
C GLU A 311 32.79 -21.47 4.27
N ILE A 312 32.30 -20.40 3.65
CA ILE A 312 31.04 -20.40 2.90
C ILE A 312 31.32 -19.89 1.50
N THR A 313 30.98 -20.70 0.50
CA THR A 313 31.04 -20.35 -0.91
C THR A 313 29.61 -20.29 -1.44
N TYR A 314 29.15 -19.13 -1.91
CA TYR A 314 27.75 -18.91 -2.26
C TYR A 314 27.57 -17.94 -3.42
N ARG A 315 26.40 -17.99 -4.07
CA ARG A 315 25.90 -16.95 -4.96
C ARG A 315 24.62 -16.35 -4.40
N VAL A 316 24.34 -15.13 -4.83
CA VAL A 316 23.11 -14.40 -4.56
C VAL A 316 22.24 -14.47 -5.81
N ASP A 317 21.07 -15.10 -5.71
CA ASP A 317 20.05 -15.03 -6.75
C ASP A 317 19.07 -13.91 -6.38
N VAL A 318 18.63 -13.11 -7.35
CA VAL A 318 17.59 -12.09 -7.17
C VAL A 318 16.46 -12.28 -8.15
N ARG A 319 15.25 -11.89 -7.75
CA ARG A 319 14.07 -11.85 -8.62
C ARG A 319 13.09 -10.75 -8.22
N LYS A 320 12.39 -10.22 -9.21
CA LYS A 320 11.24 -9.33 -9.03
C LYS A 320 10.29 -9.49 -10.22
N ARG A 321 8.98 -9.47 -9.95
CA ARG A 321 8.00 -9.15 -10.99
C ARG A 321 7.92 -7.63 -11.10
N TYR A 322 8.33 -7.07 -12.23
CA TYR A 322 8.17 -5.65 -12.51
C TYR A 322 6.75 -5.42 -13.02
N ASP A 323 5.93 -4.94 -12.10
CA ASP A 323 4.53 -4.63 -12.29
C ASP A 323 4.14 -3.38 -11.50
N TRP A 324 2.97 -2.84 -11.81
CA TRP A 324 2.38 -1.71 -11.10
C TRP A 324 1.20 -2.20 -10.25
N GLY A 325 0.99 -1.55 -9.10
CA GLY A 325 -0.04 -1.94 -8.16
C GLY A 325 -1.44 -1.59 -8.65
N VAL A 326 -2.36 -2.52 -8.42
CA VAL A 326 -3.80 -2.31 -8.62
C VAL A 326 -4.52 -2.44 -7.29
N PRO A 327 -5.64 -1.71 -7.09
CA PRO A 327 -6.47 -1.80 -5.89
C PRO A 327 -6.77 -3.20 -5.37
N SER A 328 -7.10 -4.14 -6.26
CA SER A 328 -7.47 -5.51 -5.88
C SER A 328 -6.32 -6.28 -5.22
N GLU A 329 -5.07 -5.89 -5.46
CA GLU A 329 -3.89 -6.50 -4.85
C GLU A 329 -3.52 -5.87 -3.50
N HIS A 330 -4.37 -4.97 -2.98
CA HIS A 330 -4.12 -4.17 -1.76
C HIS A 330 -2.81 -3.36 -1.83
N ARG A 331 -2.33 -3.07 -3.04
CA ARG A 331 -1.15 -2.23 -3.25
C ARG A 331 -1.62 -0.78 -3.24
N ARG A 332 -1.13 0.00 -2.27
CA ARG A 332 -1.43 1.45 -2.16
C ARG A 332 -1.22 2.13 -3.52
N THR A 333 -2.23 2.86 -4.00
CA THR A 333 -2.01 3.86 -5.04
C THR A 333 -0.97 4.83 -4.50
N GLN A 334 0.16 4.98 -5.20
CA GLN A 334 1.06 6.09 -4.89
C GLN A 334 0.35 7.37 -5.33
N ASP A 335 -0.39 7.98 -4.40
CA ASP A 335 -0.81 9.36 -4.54
C ASP A 335 0.46 10.19 -4.58
N GLN A 336 0.78 10.63 -5.79
CA GLN A 336 1.99 11.36 -6.18
C GLN A 336 3.22 10.45 -6.33
N PHE A 337 3.89 10.54 -7.49
CA PHE A 337 5.35 10.54 -7.46
C PHE A 337 5.74 11.78 -6.61
N LYS A 338 5.78 11.65 -5.28
CA LYS A 338 6.53 12.55 -4.38
C LYS A 338 8.04 12.44 -4.63
N GLY A 339 8.43 11.60 -5.58
CA GLY A 339 9.70 11.72 -6.27
C GLY A 339 9.81 13.06 -7.01
N PRO A 340 11.01 13.43 -7.43
CA PRO A 340 11.32 14.82 -7.77
C PRO A 340 10.72 15.30 -9.11
N PHE A 341 9.75 14.58 -9.67
CA PHE A 341 9.12 14.81 -10.97
C PHE A 341 7.78 15.55 -10.88
N LYS A 342 7.13 15.64 -9.70
CA LYS A 342 5.84 16.34 -9.49
C LYS A 342 4.77 15.98 -10.55
N VAL A 343 4.73 14.72 -10.98
CA VAL A 343 3.70 14.20 -11.89
C VAL A 343 2.78 13.29 -11.08
N GLU A 344 1.47 13.54 -11.18
CA GLU A 344 0.45 12.67 -10.61
C GLU A 344 0.23 11.50 -11.59
N LEU A 345 0.67 10.31 -11.20
CA LEU A 345 0.45 9.05 -11.92
C LEU A 345 -0.07 8.03 -10.92
N GLU A 346 -1.28 7.55 -11.14
CA GLU A 346 -1.86 6.47 -10.36
C GLU A 346 -1.26 5.13 -10.79
N GLN A 347 -0.88 4.27 -9.84
CA GLN A 347 -0.32 2.95 -10.18
C GLN A 347 -1.31 2.08 -10.97
N ALA A 348 -2.62 2.22 -10.73
CA ALA A 348 -3.66 1.51 -11.47
C ALA A 348 -3.68 1.91 -12.95
N ASP A 349 -3.54 3.21 -13.25
CA ASP A 349 -3.44 3.70 -14.62
C ASP A 349 -2.16 3.17 -15.31
N LEU A 350 -1.06 3.05 -14.56
CA LEU A 350 0.18 2.44 -15.08
C LEU A 350 0.02 0.95 -15.33
N ALA A 351 -0.67 0.22 -14.47
CA ALA A 351 -0.98 -1.20 -14.64
C ALA A 351 -1.89 -1.44 -15.84
N HIS A 352 -2.89 -0.56 -16.06
CA HIS A 352 -3.81 -0.64 -17.20
C HIS A 352 -3.07 -0.57 -18.55
N LEU A 353 -1.92 0.12 -18.63
CA LEU A 353 -1.09 0.12 -19.86
C LEU A 353 -0.71 -1.30 -20.31
N ASN A 354 -0.55 -2.25 -19.38
CA ASN A 354 -0.33 -3.66 -19.70
C ASN A 354 -1.56 -4.32 -20.33
N SER A 355 -2.75 -4.09 -19.77
CA SER A 355 -3.99 -4.68 -20.26
C SER A 355 -4.46 -4.06 -21.58
N VAL A 356 -4.09 -2.82 -21.90
CA VAL A 356 -4.33 -2.19 -23.23
C VAL A 356 -3.17 -2.32 -24.22
N GLY A 357 -2.10 -3.05 -23.88
CA GLY A 357 -0.98 -3.32 -24.79
C GLY A 357 -0.05 -2.13 -25.07
N LEU A 358 -0.14 -1.05 -24.28
CA LEU A 358 0.71 0.14 -24.41
C LEU A 358 2.03 0.06 -23.60
N ALA A 359 2.10 -0.89 -22.68
CA ALA A 359 3.29 -1.27 -21.92
C ALA A 359 3.16 -2.76 -21.55
N ARG A 360 4.19 -3.38 -20.95
CA ARG A 360 4.10 -4.81 -20.59
C ARG A 360 4.86 -5.14 -19.32
N ASP A 361 4.18 -5.79 -18.38
CA ASP A 361 4.79 -6.40 -17.20
C ASP A 361 5.92 -7.36 -17.60
N PHE A 362 6.99 -7.39 -16.82
CA PHE A 362 8.14 -8.24 -17.10
C PHE A 362 8.80 -8.76 -15.82
N ASN A 363 9.65 -9.76 -15.96
CA ASN A 363 10.45 -10.26 -14.84
C ASN A 363 11.82 -9.58 -14.82
N VAL A 364 12.31 -9.32 -13.62
CA VAL A 364 13.71 -8.99 -13.35
C VAL A 364 14.30 -10.18 -12.62
N ARG A 365 15.47 -10.64 -13.05
CA ARG A 365 16.21 -11.70 -12.34
C ARG A 365 17.71 -11.48 -12.45
N GLY A 366 18.47 -12.16 -11.62
CA GLY A 366 19.92 -12.13 -11.69
C GLY A 366 20.52 -13.20 -10.80
N SER A 367 21.71 -13.66 -11.15
CA SER A 367 22.52 -14.54 -10.31
C SER A 367 23.92 -13.95 -10.26
N SER A 368 24.45 -13.88 -9.05
CA SER A 368 25.79 -13.38 -8.81
C SER A 368 26.83 -14.41 -9.25
N ASP A 369 28.03 -13.95 -9.60
CA ASP A 369 29.23 -14.79 -9.49
C ASP A 369 29.37 -15.39 -8.07
N THR A 370 30.18 -16.44 -7.97
CA THR A 370 30.46 -17.10 -6.70
C THR A 370 31.27 -16.19 -5.77
N ILE A 371 30.82 -16.06 -4.54
CA ILE A 371 31.43 -15.28 -3.45
C ILE A 371 31.91 -16.25 -2.39
N ARG A 372 33.11 -16.02 -1.87
CA ARG A 372 33.69 -16.81 -0.77
C ARG A 372 33.87 -15.91 0.44
N THR A 373 33.41 -16.39 1.59
CA THR A 373 33.57 -15.74 2.87
C THR A 373 34.03 -16.75 3.91
N SER A 374 34.86 -16.31 4.85
CA SER A 374 35.21 -17.04 6.07
C SER A 374 34.70 -16.26 7.28
N ALA A 375 34.47 -16.95 8.40
CA ALA A 375 34.29 -16.28 9.69
C ALA A 375 35.53 -15.46 10.09
#